data_AF-A0A175RH92-F1
#
_entry.id   AF-A0A175RH92-F1
#
_cell.length_a   1.000
_cell.length_b   1.000
_cell.length_c   1.000
_cell.angle_alpha   90.00
_cell.angle_beta   90.00
_cell.angle_gamma   90.00
#
_symmetry.space_group_name_H-M   'P 1'
#
loop_
_entity.id
_entity.type
_entity.pdbx_description
1 polymer ?
#
loop_
_entity_poly.entity_id
_entity_poly.type
_entity_poly.pdbx_seq_one_letter_code
_entity_poly.pdbx_strand_id
1 'polypeptide(L)'
;MIRPFSDLDMRSLKTMSGELVSAVGGTGAASLLMPVVNDKGEVHPISEPRVSGYCTTSDMTRFMPIHHVVRLEIAAGQGIVSKWMTDRLVRDGTGTVGDVCDNDLRRISREVSDLIVVTDDALADGNICSAERGAMREAIRDLERELSTLKAKVAQP
;
A
#
# COMPACT_ATOMS: atom_id res chain seq x y z
N MET A 1 1.75 -13.11 -17.46
CA MET A 1 0.48 -13.52 -16.82
C MET A 1 0.79 -13.89 -15.38
N ILE A 2 0.24 -13.15 -14.40
CA ILE A 2 0.51 -13.41 -12.96
C ILE A 2 -0.19 -14.71 -12.57
N ARG A 3 0.51 -15.64 -11.91
CA ARG A 3 -0.08 -16.89 -11.43
C ARG A 3 -0.98 -16.60 -10.22
N PRO A 4 -2.18 -17.23 -10.15
CA PRO A 4 -3.05 -17.09 -8.99
C PRO A 4 -2.34 -17.55 -7.71
N PHE A 5 -2.77 -17.02 -6.57
CA PHE A 5 -2.26 -17.42 -5.26
C PHE A 5 -2.60 -18.89 -4.98
N SER A 6 -1.59 -19.68 -4.65
CA SER A 6 -1.75 -21.05 -4.19
C SER A 6 -2.09 -21.10 -2.70
N ASP A 7 -2.54 -22.27 -2.21
CA ASP A 7 -2.75 -22.49 -0.77
C ASP A 7 -1.47 -22.28 0.05
N LEU A 8 -0.31 -22.58 -0.54
CA LEU A 8 0.99 -22.32 0.09
C LEU A 8 1.25 -20.82 0.20
N ASP A 9 0.94 -20.05 -0.84
CA ASP A 9 1.08 -18.59 -0.82
C ASP A 9 0.18 -17.95 0.23
N MET A 10 -1.04 -18.46 0.41
CA MET A 10 -1.97 -17.99 1.45
C MET A 10 -1.44 -18.28 2.86
N ARG A 11 -0.79 -19.44 3.08
CA ARG A 11 -0.12 -19.74 4.36
C ARG A 11 1.08 -18.84 4.59
N SER A 12 1.90 -18.62 3.56
CA SER A 12 3.04 -17.71 3.64
C SER A 12 2.61 -16.27 3.95
N LEU A 13 1.56 -15.75 3.30
CA LEU A 13 1.00 -14.43 3.59
C LEU A 13 0.56 -14.31 5.05
N LYS A 14 -0.05 -15.36 5.61
CA LYS A 14 -0.42 -15.39 7.03
C LYS A 14 0.81 -15.32 7.93
N THR A 15 1.88 -16.05 7.61
CA THR A 15 3.15 -15.98 8.35
C THR A 15 3.77 -14.59 8.26
N MET A 16 3.88 -14.02 7.05
CA MET A 16 4.43 -12.67 6.83
C MET A 16 3.60 -11.60 7.55
N SER A 17 2.28 -11.76 7.63
CA SER A 17 1.42 -10.88 8.42
C SER A 17 1.78 -10.91 9.91
N GLY A 18 2.02 -12.10 10.46
CA GLY A 18 2.44 -12.26 11.86
C GLY A 18 3.82 -11.67 12.11
N GLU A 19 4.76 -11.84 11.17
CA GLU A 19 6.09 -11.24 11.24
C GLU A 19 6.04 -9.72 11.20
N LEU A 20 5.26 -9.16 10.28
CA LEU A 20 5.05 -7.71 10.16
C LEU A 20 4.47 -7.11 11.44
N VAL A 21 3.43 -7.74 11.99
CA VAL A 21 2.80 -7.31 13.25
C VAL A 21 3.78 -7.42 14.41
N SER A 22 4.61 -8.46 14.45
CA SER A 22 5.63 -8.62 15.48
C SER A 22 6.72 -7.55 15.37
N ALA A 23 7.13 -7.21 14.14
CA ALA A 23 8.17 -6.22 13.87
C ALA A 23 7.79 -4.79 14.30
N VAL A 24 6.50 -4.46 14.32
CA VAL A 24 6.00 -3.16 14.80
C VAL A 24 5.68 -3.14 16.32
N GLY A 25 5.99 -4.21 17.06
CA GLY A 25 5.74 -4.28 18.50
C GLY A 25 4.43 -4.97 18.90
N GLY A 26 3.84 -5.77 18.00
CA GLY A 26 2.66 -6.59 18.28
C GLY A 26 1.34 -5.97 17.84
N THR A 27 0.26 -6.69 18.09
CA THR A 27 -1.09 -6.34 17.59
C THR A 27 -1.56 -4.97 18.07
N GLY A 28 -1.33 -4.61 19.34
CA GLY A 28 -1.73 -3.31 19.87
C GLY A 28 -1.04 -2.13 19.16
N ALA A 29 0.26 -2.23 18.92
CA ALA A 29 1.01 -1.21 18.19
C ALA A 29 0.59 -1.14 16.71
N ALA A 30 0.39 -2.30 16.08
CA ALA A 30 -0.12 -2.38 14.71
C ALA A 30 -1.50 -1.71 14.58
N SER A 31 -2.43 -1.99 15.49
CA SER A 31 -3.78 -1.43 15.47
C SER A 31 -3.81 0.09 15.61
N LEU A 32 -2.86 0.70 16.32
CA LEU A 32 -2.72 2.16 16.41
C LEU A 32 -2.26 2.79 15.09
N LEU A 33 -1.49 2.05 14.29
CA LEU A 33 -0.97 2.50 12.99
C LEU A 33 -1.97 2.29 11.83
N MET A 34 -3.06 1.57 12.09
CA MET A 34 -4.06 1.18 11.09
C MET A 34 -5.49 1.53 11.54
N PRO A 35 -5.83 2.83 11.65
CA PRO A 35 -7.20 3.24 11.91
C PRO A 35 -8.10 2.88 10.72
N VAL A 36 -9.24 2.25 10.98
CA VAL A 36 -10.29 2.01 9.99
C VAL A 36 -11.49 2.89 10.29
N VAL A 37 -12.01 3.56 9.27
CA VAL A 37 -13.25 4.32 9.38
C VAL A 37 -14.41 3.42 8.95
N ASN A 38 -15.42 3.26 9.80
CA ASN A 38 -16.62 2.48 9.44
C ASN A 38 -17.59 3.31 8.57
N ASP A 39 -18.66 2.68 8.08
CA ASP A 39 -19.70 3.33 7.24
C ASP A 39 -20.44 4.49 7.95
N LYS A 40 -20.23 4.66 9.27
CA LYS A 40 -20.79 5.75 10.09
C LYS A 40 -19.79 6.87 10.35
N GLY A 41 -18.58 6.79 9.78
CA GLY A 41 -17.52 7.79 9.98
C GLY A 41 -16.74 7.62 11.29
N GLU A 42 -16.92 6.52 12.02
CA GLU A 42 -16.22 6.30 13.29
C GLU A 42 -14.88 5.61 13.07
N VAL A 43 -13.85 6.09 13.77
CA VAL A 43 -12.50 5.50 13.74
C VAL A 43 -12.44 4.33 14.71
N HIS A 44 -12.15 3.15 14.19
CA HIS A 44 -11.99 1.90 14.94
C HIS A 44 -10.60 1.29 14.69
N PRO A 45 -9.96 0.71 15.72
CA PRO A 45 -8.74 -0.06 15.54
C PRO A 45 -9.03 -1.37 14.79
N ILE A 46 -8.12 -1.81 13.93
CA ILE A 46 -8.18 -3.16 13.36
C ILE A 46 -8.03 -4.20 14.48
N SER A 47 -9.01 -5.10 14.61
CA SER A 47 -9.00 -6.17 15.60
C SER A 47 -8.11 -7.35 15.20
N GLU A 48 -7.98 -7.62 13.89
CA GLU A 48 -7.13 -8.68 13.35
C GLU A 48 -6.33 -8.23 12.12
N PRO A 49 -5.04 -7.86 12.29
CA PRO A 49 -4.21 -7.45 11.17
C PRO A 49 -3.75 -8.66 10.34
N ARG A 50 -4.43 -8.94 9.21
CA ARG A 50 -4.08 -10.03 8.29
C ARG A 50 -3.97 -9.56 6.84
N VAL A 51 -2.93 -10.00 6.13
CA VAL A 51 -2.76 -9.80 4.68
C VAL A 51 -3.42 -10.97 3.93
N SER A 52 -4.28 -10.67 2.95
CA SER A 52 -4.97 -11.66 2.10
C SER A 52 -4.77 -11.33 0.62
N GLY A 53 -4.69 -12.35 -0.23
CA GLY A 53 -4.66 -12.20 -1.70
C GLY A 53 -6.04 -12.00 -2.34
N TYR A 54 -7.13 -12.10 -1.57
CA TYR A 54 -8.51 -11.91 -2.03
C TYR A 54 -9.11 -10.70 -1.29
N CYS A 55 -9.22 -9.55 -1.96
CA CYS A 55 -9.95 -8.41 -1.42
C CYS A 55 -11.41 -8.47 -1.89
N THR A 56 -12.36 -8.51 -0.95
CA THR A 56 -13.75 -8.12 -1.18
C THR A 56 -14.11 -7.05 -0.16
N THR A 57 -14.88 -6.04 -0.59
CA THR A 57 -15.25 -4.86 0.22
C THR A 57 -16.10 -5.22 1.45
N SER A 58 -16.68 -6.42 1.51
CA SER A 58 -17.59 -6.84 2.57
C SER A 58 -16.92 -7.24 3.89
N ASP A 59 -15.59 -7.30 3.99
CA ASP A 59 -14.91 -7.89 5.17
C ASP A 59 -13.67 -7.09 5.64
N MET A 60 -13.73 -5.75 5.58
CA MET A 60 -12.59 -4.86 5.85
C MET A 60 -12.07 -4.88 7.29
N THR A 61 -12.81 -5.40 8.27
CA THR A 61 -12.41 -5.42 9.69
C THR A 61 -11.39 -6.52 10.02
N ARG A 62 -11.21 -7.49 9.11
CA ARG A 62 -10.32 -8.66 9.28
C ARG A 62 -9.10 -8.63 8.38
N PHE A 63 -9.03 -7.66 7.47
CA PHE A 63 -8.05 -7.63 6.39
C PHE A 63 -7.31 -6.30 6.32
N MET A 64 -6.03 -6.39 5.94
CA MET A 64 -5.12 -5.26 5.81
C MET A 64 -5.03 -4.85 4.34
N PRO A 65 -5.58 -3.68 3.95
CA PRO A 65 -5.31 -3.08 2.65
C PRO A 65 -3.81 -2.90 2.41
N ILE A 66 -3.39 -2.86 1.14
CA ILE A 66 -1.98 -2.66 0.77
C ILE A 66 -1.39 -1.39 1.42
N HIS A 67 -2.15 -0.30 1.51
CA HIS A 67 -1.67 0.93 2.15
C HIS A 67 -1.39 0.75 3.66
N HIS A 68 -2.12 -0.12 4.34
CA HIS A 68 -1.84 -0.48 5.74
C HIS A 68 -0.59 -1.36 5.86
N VAL A 69 -0.36 -2.29 4.91
CA VAL A 69 0.89 -3.07 4.86
C VAL A 69 2.10 -2.14 4.73
N VAL A 70 2.04 -1.18 3.81
CA VAL A 70 3.12 -0.20 3.59
C VAL A 70 3.37 0.64 4.86
N ARG A 71 2.31 1.11 5.52
CA ARG A 71 2.44 1.86 6.79
C ARG A 71 3.14 1.05 7.87
N LEU A 72 2.81 -0.23 8.02
CA LEU A 72 3.47 -1.10 8.99
C LEU A 72 4.92 -1.39 8.61
N GLU A 73 5.23 -1.59 7.33
CA GLU A 73 6.61 -1.82 6.87
C GLU A 73 7.50 -0.58 7.10
N ILE A 74 6.95 0.63 6.91
CA ILE A 74 7.64 1.88 7.28
C ILE A 74 7.90 1.93 8.78
N ALA A 75 6.89 1.64 9.61
CA ALA A 75 7.03 1.63 11.06
C ALA A 75 8.01 0.54 11.56
N ALA A 76 8.06 -0.61 10.88
CA ALA A 76 9.00 -1.68 11.13
C ALA A 76 10.43 -1.37 10.64
N GLY A 77 10.59 -0.34 9.79
CA GLY A 77 11.86 0.02 9.15
C GLY A 77 12.35 -0.99 8.11
N GLN A 78 11.50 -1.91 7.65
CA GLN A 78 11.87 -2.96 6.69
C GLN A 78 10.65 -3.50 5.93
N GLY A 79 10.86 -3.87 4.66
CA GLY A 79 9.89 -4.58 3.85
C GLY A 79 9.88 -6.08 4.18
N ILE A 80 8.75 -6.60 4.66
CA ILE A 80 8.54 -8.01 5.02
C ILE A 80 7.63 -8.66 3.99
N VAL A 81 6.41 -8.14 3.87
CA VAL A 81 5.40 -8.62 2.93
C VAL A 81 5.78 -8.21 1.51
N SER A 82 6.21 -6.96 1.31
CA SER A 82 6.65 -6.45 -0.01
C SER A 82 7.86 -7.21 -0.53
N LYS A 83 8.80 -7.55 0.36
CA LYS A 83 9.97 -8.37 0.02
C LYS A 83 9.55 -9.78 -0.38
N TRP A 84 8.72 -10.44 0.42
CA TRP A 84 8.21 -11.77 0.09
C TRP A 84 7.44 -11.81 -1.25
N MET A 85 6.61 -10.80 -1.53
CA MET A 85 5.90 -10.69 -2.81
C MET A 85 6.87 -10.53 -3.98
N THR A 86 7.93 -9.73 -3.82
CA THR A 86 8.98 -9.55 -4.83
C THR A 86 9.75 -10.85 -5.06
N ASP A 87 10.17 -11.53 -3.99
CA ASP A 87 10.87 -12.81 -4.05
C ASP A 87 10.01 -13.90 -4.73
N ARG A 88 8.70 -13.90 -4.45
CA ARG A 88 7.73 -14.77 -5.12
C ARG A 88 7.66 -14.49 -6.62
N LEU A 89 7.57 -13.23 -7.03
CA LEU A 89 7.53 -12.87 -8.45
C LEU A 89 8.79 -13.32 -9.19
N VAL A 90 9.97 -13.14 -8.58
CA VAL A 90 11.25 -13.63 -9.12
C VAL A 90 11.23 -15.15 -9.26
N ARG A 91 10.81 -15.88 -8.22
CA ARG A 91 10.70 -17.35 -8.21
C ARG A 91 9.73 -17.88 -9.26
N ASP A 92 8.59 -17.22 -9.44
CA ASP A 92 7.55 -17.64 -10.37
C ASP A 92 7.93 -17.39 -11.84
N GLY A 93 9.09 -16.75 -12.09
CA GLY A 93 9.57 -16.39 -13.43
C GLY A 93 8.71 -15.35 -14.14
N THR A 94 7.70 -14.81 -13.47
CA THR A 94 6.87 -13.69 -13.94
C THR A 94 7.48 -12.33 -13.56
N GLY A 95 8.36 -12.32 -12.57
CA GLY A 95 9.20 -11.20 -12.18
C GLY A 95 10.49 -11.21 -12.99
N THR A 96 10.39 -11.03 -14.31
CA THR A 96 11.47 -10.28 -14.96
C THR A 96 11.39 -8.89 -14.35
N VAL A 97 12.20 -8.66 -13.31
CA VAL A 97 12.58 -7.31 -12.87
C VAL A 97 13.45 -6.78 -14.01
N GLY A 98 12.80 -6.42 -15.13
CA GLY A 98 13.43 -5.53 -16.08
C GLY A 98 13.65 -4.21 -15.38
N ASP A 99 14.72 -3.51 -15.72
CA ASP A 99 14.89 -2.13 -15.28
C ASP A 99 13.59 -1.38 -15.59
N VAL A 100 13.14 -0.56 -14.63
CA VAL A 100 11.91 0.24 -14.76
C VAL A 100 11.99 0.96 -16.10
N CYS A 101 11.12 0.61 -17.04
CA CYS A 101 11.20 1.15 -18.39
C CYS A 101 10.29 2.36 -18.55
N ASP A 102 10.46 3.12 -19.64
CA ASP A 102 9.62 4.28 -19.95
C ASP A 102 8.12 3.98 -19.92
N ASN A 103 7.72 2.76 -20.30
CA ASN A 103 6.31 2.35 -20.26
C ASN A 103 5.78 2.17 -18.84
N ASP A 104 6.57 1.63 -17.91
CA ASP A 104 6.20 1.53 -16.50
C ASP A 104 6.09 2.92 -15.89
N LEU A 105 7.02 3.81 -16.24
CA LEU A 105 7.01 5.20 -15.82
C LEU A 105 5.78 5.97 -16.31
N ARG A 106 5.36 5.73 -17.56
CA ARG A 106 4.13 6.29 -18.12
C ARG A 106 2.89 5.76 -17.39
N ARG A 107 2.86 4.46 -17.06
CA ARG A 107 1.74 3.86 -16.31
C ARG A 107 1.64 4.46 -14.92
N ILE A 108 2.73 4.48 -14.16
CA ILE A 108 2.79 5.07 -12.82
C ILE A 108 2.42 6.55 -12.88
N SER A 109 2.97 7.31 -13.83
CA SER A 109 2.63 8.73 -13.98
C SER A 109 1.13 8.95 -14.19
N ARG A 110 0.48 8.10 -14.99
CA ARG A 110 -0.97 8.19 -15.23
C ARG A 110 -1.76 7.88 -13.98
N GLU A 111 -1.45 6.79 -13.29
CA GLU A 111 -2.12 6.41 -12.03
C GLU A 111 -1.97 7.49 -10.97
N VAL A 112 -0.79 8.11 -10.86
CA VAL A 112 -0.52 9.25 -9.98
C VAL A 112 -1.37 10.46 -10.39
N SER A 113 -1.42 10.81 -11.67
CA SER A 113 -2.24 11.93 -12.14
C SER A 113 -3.73 11.70 -11.88
N ASP A 114 -4.24 10.50 -12.12
CA ASP A 114 -5.63 10.15 -11.83
C ASP A 114 -5.93 10.26 -10.33
N LEU A 115 -5.01 9.81 -9.47
CA LEU A 115 -5.11 9.94 -8.02
C LEU A 115 -5.13 11.42 -7.57
N ILE A 116 -4.28 12.26 -8.18
CA ILE A 116 -4.22 13.70 -7.89
C ILE A 116 -5.55 14.35 -8.26
N VAL A 117 -6.08 14.06 -9.46
CA VAL A 117 -7.37 14.61 -9.92
C VAL A 117 -8.50 14.20 -8.99
N VAL A 118 -8.61 12.91 -8.64
CA VAL A 118 -9.64 12.42 -7.71
C VAL A 118 -9.51 13.09 -6.33
N THR A 119 -8.28 13.32 -5.87
CA THR A 119 -8.04 14.00 -4.60
C THR A 119 -8.43 15.47 -4.67
N ASP A 120 -8.09 16.17 -5.75
CA ASP A 120 -8.45 17.57 -5.95
C ASP A 120 -9.97 17.76 -6.09
N ASP A 121 -10.66 16.86 -6.79
CA ASP A 121 -12.12 16.83 -6.89
C ASP A 121 -12.75 16.63 -5.50
N ALA A 122 -12.24 15.67 -4.71
CA ALA A 122 -12.69 15.44 -3.34
C ALA A 122 -12.43 16.65 -2.42
N LEU A 123 -11.32 17.37 -2.62
CA LEU A 123 -11.01 18.62 -1.91
C LEU A 123 -11.98 19.75 -2.29
N ALA A 124 -12.42 19.80 -3.55
CA ALA A 124 -13.36 20.79 -4.08
C ALA A 124 -14.80 20.57 -3.57
N ASP A 125 -15.20 19.32 -3.36
CA ASP A 125 -16.53 18.94 -2.85
C ASP A 125 -16.80 19.37 -1.40
N GLY A 126 -15.81 19.94 -0.70
CA GLY A 126 -16.00 20.64 0.58
C GLY A 126 -16.25 19.74 1.80
N ASN A 127 -16.36 18.42 1.60
CA ASN A 127 -16.61 17.43 2.66
C ASN A 127 -15.35 17.04 3.47
N ILE A 128 -14.26 17.78 3.33
CA ILE A 128 -12.95 17.47 3.93
C ILE A 128 -12.54 18.62 4.85
N CYS A 129 -12.16 18.33 6.09
CA CYS A 129 -11.79 19.37 7.05
C CYS A 129 -10.45 20.03 6.67
N SER A 130 -10.16 21.21 7.22
CA SER A 130 -8.96 21.98 6.87
C SER A 130 -7.64 21.26 7.18
N ALA A 131 -7.60 20.44 8.24
CA ALA A 131 -6.45 19.63 8.61
C ALA A 131 -6.22 18.45 7.64
N GLU A 132 -7.29 17.75 7.27
CA GLU A 132 -7.25 16.67 6.26
C GLU A 132 -6.83 17.21 4.89
N ARG A 133 -7.31 18.40 4.52
CA ARG A 133 -6.91 19.09 3.29
C ARG A 133 -5.41 19.44 3.27
N GLY A 134 -4.84 19.82 4.41
CA GLY A 134 -3.41 20.06 4.55
C GLY A 134 -2.60 18.78 4.34
N ALA A 135 -2.97 17.72 5.06
CA ALA A 135 -2.30 16.43 4.97
C ALA A 135 -2.38 15.80 3.57
N MET A 136 -3.54 15.91 2.89
CA MET A 136 -3.71 15.43 1.52
C MET A 136 -2.82 16.16 0.52
N ARG A 137 -2.71 17.49 0.63
CA ARG A 137 -1.82 18.28 -0.25
C ARG A 137 -0.35 17.95 -0.04
N GLU A 138 0.05 17.70 1.20
CA GLU A 138 1.42 17.29 1.51
C GLU A 138 1.72 15.89 0.94
N ALA A 139 0.79 14.95 1.10
CA ALA A 139 0.90 13.62 0.49
C ALA A 139 0.97 13.67 -1.04
N ILE A 140 0.19 14.53 -1.70
CA ILE A 140 0.27 14.75 -3.17
C ILE A 140 1.67 15.23 -3.58
N ARG A 141 2.20 16.25 -2.88
CA ARG A 141 3.53 16.80 -3.18
C ARG A 141 4.65 15.77 -2.99
N ASP A 142 4.55 14.95 -1.95
CA ASP A 142 5.50 13.87 -1.73
C ASP A 142 5.44 12.84 -2.87
N LEU A 143 4.23 12.51 -3.34
CA LEU A 143 4.03 11.60 -4.48
C LEU A 143 4.65 12.16 -5.77
N GLU A 144 4.46 13.45 -6.05
CA GLU A 144 5.06 14.13 -7.21
C GLU A 144 6.60 14.12 -7.14
N ARG A 145 7.16 14.34 -5.95
CA ARG A 145 8.61 14.30 -5.72
C ARG A 145 9.20 12.92 -5.96
N GLU A 146 8.55 11.88 -5.44
CA GLU A 146 8.97 10.49 -5.66
C GLU A 146 8.88 10.12 -7.15
N LEU A 147 7.79 10.52 -7.82
CA LEU A 147 7.64 10.30 -9.26
C LEU A 147 8.73 11.02 -10.08
N SER A 148 9.07 12.25 -9.71
CA SER A 148 10.17 13.00 -10.34
C SER A 148 11.52 12.31 -10.13
N THR A 149 11.76 11.78 -8.93
CA THR A 149 12.98 11.04 -8.61
C THR A 149 13.08 9.75 -9.42
N LEU A 150 11.97 9.03 -9.57
CA LEU A 150 11.91 7.84 -10.40
C LEU A 150 12.16 8.16 -11.89
N LYS A 151 11.55 9.23 -12.40
CA LYS A 151 11.79 9.74 -13.77
C LYS A 151 13.28 10.02 -14.02
N ALA A 152 13.93 10.69 -13.07
CA ALA A 152 15.35 11.00 -13.18
C ALA A 152 16.24 9.74 -13.20
N LYS A 153 15.90 8.71 -12.42
CA LYS A 153 16.64 7.45 -12.36
C LYS A 153 16.51 6.62 -13.64
N VAL A 154 15.34 6.60 -14.26
CA VAL A 154 15.15 5.86 -15.52
C VAL A 154 15.74 6.60 -16.72
N ALA A 155 15.79 7.94 -16.67
CA ALA A 155 16.42 8.75 -17.71
C ALA A 155 17.97 8.67 -17.71
N GLN A 156 18.57 8.10 -16.66
CA GLN A 156 20.02 7.86 -16.58
C GLN A 156 20.31 6.44 -17.10
N PRO A 157 21.06 6.30 -18.22
CA PRO A 157 21.39 5.01 -18.81
C PRO A 157 22.40 4.20 -17.99
#